data_AF-A0A959NXG7-F1
#
_entry.id   AF-A0A959NXG7-F1
#
_cell.length_a   1.000
_cell.length_b   1.000
_cell.length_c   1.000
_cell.angle_alpha   90.00
_cell.angle_beta   90.00
_cell.angle_gamma   90.00
#
_symmetry.space_group_name_H-M   'P 1'
#
loop_
_entity.id
_entity.type
_entity.pdbx_description
1 polymer ?
#
loop_
_entity_poly.entity_id
_entity_poly.type
_entity_poly.pdbx_seq_one_letter_code
_entity_poly.pdbx_strand_id
1 'polypeptide(L)'
;IKAGGKFSECHFIEFMGCPGGCLGGGGQPIPTNAEIRAKRAEAIYAEEAGLPIRKSHENPHISYIYENFLTDGPCSHLSHKLLHTSYVKRGKYIA
;
A
#
# COMPACT_ATOMS: atom_id res chain seq x y z
N ILE A 1 -2.17 -13.50 14.36
CA ILE A 1 -1.85 -12.66 15.54
C ILE A 1 -2.36 -13.41 16.77
N LYS A 2 -1.53 -13.56 17.81
CA LYS A 2 -1.93 -14.26 19.05
C LYS A 2 -2.24 -13.22 20.13
N ALA A 3 -3.30 -13.46 20.91
CA ALA A 3 -3.59 -12.64 22.09
C ALA A 3 -2.39 -12.68 23.06
N GLY A 4 -2.00 -11.52 23.60
CA GLY A 4 -0.84 -11.37 24.49
C GLY A 4 0.54 -11.55 23.83
N GLY A 5 0.61 -11.69 22.49
CA GLY A 5 1.88 -11.78 21.77
C GLY A 5 2.43 -10.41 21.38
N LYS A 6 3.66 -10.35 20.82
CA LYS A 6 4.34 -9.10 20.42
C LYS A 6 3.46 -8.06 19.69
N PHE A 7 2.54 -8.52 18.85
CA PHE A 7 1.68 -7.65 18.05
C PHE A 7 0.43 -7.15 18.78
N SER A 8 0.13 -7.62 20.00
CA SER A 8 -1.08 -7.22 20.73
C SER A 8 -1.01 -5.81 21.32
N GLU A 9 0.17 -5.21 21.36
CA GLU A 9 0.38 -3.82 21.80
C GLU A 9 0.29 -2.82 20.64
N CYS A 10 0.14 -3.30 19.40
CA CYS A 10 0.07 -2.45 18.21
C CYS A 10 -1.38 -2.08 17.88
N HIS A 11 -1.64 -0.81 17.58
CA HIS A 11 -2.94 -0.34 17.08
C HIS A 11 -3.16 -0.62 15.58
N PHE A 12 -2.06 -0.68 14.82
CA PHE A 12 -2.09 -0.88 13.38
C PHE A 12 -0.85 -1.67 12.95
N ILE A 13 -1.03 -2.60 12.01
CA ILE A 13 0.03 -3.52 11.56
C ILE A 13 -0.04 -3.67 10.05
N GLU A 14 1.11 -3.53 9.39
CA GLU A 14 1.28 -3.78 7.97
C GLU A 14 2.14 -5.03 7.76
N PHE A 15 1.69 -5.94 6.89
CA PHE A 15 2.42 -7.15 6.53
C PHE A 15 2.89 -7.08 5.08
N MET A 16 4.20 -7.23 4.87
CA MET A 16 4.80 -7.33 3.54
C MET A 16 5.08 -8.80 3.20
N GLY A 17 4.70 -9.22 1.98
CA GLY A 17 4.94 -10.59 1.53
C GLY A 17 6.39 -10.90 1.15
N CYS A 18 7.18 -9.87 0.83
CA CYS A 18 8.59 -10.01 0.43
C CYS A 18 9.54 -9.41 1.46
N PRO A 19 10.70 -10.05 1.74
CA PRO A 19 11.75 -9.44 2.55
C PRO A 19 12.25 -8.13 1.94
N GLY A 20 12.15 -7.03 2.69
CA GLY A 20 12.49 -5.70 2.18
C GLY A 20 11.41 -5.04 1.32
N GLY A 21 10.16 -5.52 1.38
CA GLY A 21 9.02 -4.93 0.68
C GLY A 21 9.07 -5.16 -0.83
N CYS A 22 8.31 -4.35 -1.58
CA CYS A 22 8.14 -4.50 -3.04
C CYS A 22 9.47 -4.41 -3.81
N LEU A 23 10.44 -3.63 -3.32
CA LEU A 23 11.77 -3.49 -3.93
C LEU A 23 12.61 -4.78 -3.84
N GLY A 24 12.23 -5.70 -2.95
CA GLY A 24 12.79 -7.04 -2.79
C GLY A 24 11.96 -8.14 -3.45
N GLY A 25 10.93 -7.79 -4.23
CA GLY A 25 10.01 -8.76 -4.82
C GLY A 25 10.67 -9.75 -5.78
N GLY A 26 10.11 -10.96 -5.88
CA GLY A 26 10.65 -12.03 -6.72
C GLY A 26 10.66 -11.74 -8.24
N GLY A 27 9.97 -10.69 -8.69
CA GLY A 27 10.01 -10.22 -10.08
C GLY A 27 11.08 -9.16 -10.36
N GLN A 28 11.90 -8.77 -9.37
CA GLN A 28 12.95 -7.77 -9.54
C GLN A 28 14.21 -8.37 -10.19
N PRO A 29 15.04 -7.55 -10.89
CA PRO A 29 16.31 -8.02 -11.45
C PRO A 29 17.23 -8.69 -10.41
N ILE A 30 17.86 -9.80 -10.80
CA ILE A 30 18.76 -10.59 -9.96
C ILE A 30 20.22 -10.21 -10.30
N PRO A 31 21.11 -9.98 -9.30
CA PRO A 31 20.87 -10.17 -7.88
C PRO A 31 20.02 -9.06 -7.26
N THR A 32 19.22 -9.40 -6.25
CA THR A 32 18.58 -8.43 -5.36
C THR A 32 19.11 -8.66 -3.95
N ASN A 33 19.97 -7.75 -3.50
CA ASN A 33 20.56 -7.76 -2.15
C ASN A 33 20.21 -6.46 -1.39
N ALA A 34 20.67 -6.32 -0.15
CA ALA A 34 20.36 -5.16 0.68
C ALA A 34 20.86 -3.84 0.08
N GLU A 35 22.07 -3.81 -0.48
CA GLU A 35 22.67 -2.63 -1.10
C GLU A 35 21.87 -2.19 -2.34
N ILE A 36 21.49 -3.14 -3.20
CA ILE A 36 20.68 -2.87 -4.39
C ILE A 36 19.31 -2.32 -4.00
N ARG A 37 18.67 -2.87 -2.97
CA ARG A 37 17.39 -2.33 -2.46
C ARG A 37 17.55 -0.92 -1.90
N ALA A 38 18.65 -0.62 -1.21
CA ALA A 38 18.92 0.72 -0.70
C ALA A 38 19.04 1.73 -1.86
N LYS A 39 19.79 1.40 -2.92
CA LYS A 39 19.91 2.23 -4.13
C LYS A 39 18.56 2.42 -4.85
N ARG A 40 17.74 1.37 -4.92
CA ARG A 40 16.37 1.47 -5.48
C ARG A 40 15.50 2.43 -4.68
N ALA A 41 15.56 2.35 -3.35
CA ALA A 41 14.81 3.24 -2.47
C ALA A 41 15.31 4.69 -2.59
N GLU A 42 16.62 4.91 -2.59
CA GLU A 42 17.24 6.23 -2.77
C GLU A 42 16.78 6.90 -4.06
N ALA A 43 16.80 6.18 -5.19
CA ALA A 43 16.35 6.72 -6.46
C ALA A 43 14.86 7.17 -6.43
N ILE A 44 13.99 6.37 -5.79
CA ILE A 44 12.56 6.71 -5.65
C ILE A 44 12.38 7.94 -4.75
N TYR A 45 13.05 7.99 -3.60
CA TYR A 45 12.91 9.13 -2.69
C TYR A 45 13.52 10.41 -3.27
N ALA A 46 14.59 10.31 -4.05
CA ALA A 46 15.17 11.45 -4.74
C ALA A 46 14.21 12.04 -5.80
N GLU A 47 13.50 11.19 -6.53
CA GLU A 47 12.47 11.61 -7.48
C GLU A 47 11.26 12.23 -6.76
N GLU A 48 10.77 11.55 -5.71
CA GLU A 48 9.63 12.02 -4.91
C GLU A 48 9.91 13.38 -4.23
N ALA A 49 11.14 13.62 -3.75
CA ALA A 49 11.54 14.84 -3.05
C ALA A 49 11.30 16.11 -3.85
N GLY A 50 11.37 16.05 -5.19
CA GLY A 50 11.14 17.18 -6.08
C GLY A 50 9.67 17.42 -6.42
N LEU A 51 8.74 16.54 -6.02
CA LEU A 51 7.35 16.64 -6.43
C LEU A 51 6.63 17.78 -5.68
N PRO A 52 5.92 18.68 -6.39
CA PRO A 52 5.24 19.81 -5.79
C PRO A 52 4.00 19.40 -4.96
N ILE A 53 3.43 18.23 -5.22
CA ILE A 53 2.26 17.68 -4.53
C ILE A 53 2.62 16.29 -4.00
N ARG A 54 2.47 16.08 -2.69
CA ARG A 54 2.87 14.83 -2.02
C ARG A 54 1.76 14.15 -1.25
N LYS A 55 0.67 14.86 -0.93
CA LYS A 55 -0.49 14.29 -0.24
C LYS A 55 -1.61 14.06 -1.24
N SER A 56 -2.22 12.87 -1.22
CA SER A 56 -3.25 12.49 -2.19
C SER A 56 -4.46 13.43 -2.19
N HIS A 57 -4.84 13.99 -1.04
CA HIS A 57 -5.96 14.94 -0.92
C HIS A 57 -5.64 16.36 -1.41
N GLU A 58 -4.38 16.68 -1.69
CA GLU A 58 -3.96 17.94 -2.32
C GLU A 58 -3.85 17.79 -3.86
N ASN A 59 -4.02 16.57 -4.40
CA ASN A 59 -3.91 16.31 -5.83
C ASN A 59 -5.21 16.71 -6.57
N PRO A 60 -5.15 17.65 -7.54
CA PRO A 60 -6.34 18.16 -8.24
C PRO A 60 -7.09 17.07 -9.02
N HIS A 61 -6.40 16.03 -9.49
CA HIS A 61 -7.07 14.91 -10.18
C HIS A 61 -7.87 14.03 -9.22
N ILE A 62 -7.40 13.88 -7.97
CA ILE A 62 -8.14 13.15 -6.94
C ILE A 62 -9.36 13.97 -6.53
N SER A 63 -9.20 15.28 -6.30
CA SER A 63 -10.33 16.17 -6.02
C SER A 63 -11.37 16.12 -7.13
N TYR A 64 -10.95 16.21 -8.39
CA TYR A 64 -11.84 16.12 -9.54
C TYR A 64 -12.67 14.83 -9.54
N ILE A 65 -12.06 13.67 -9.26
CA ILE A 65 -12.77 12.39 -9.19
C ILE A 65 -13.82 12.39 -8.07
N TYR A 66 -13.48 12.91 -6.90
CA TYR A 66 -14.43 12.96 -5.77
C TYR A 66 -15.50 14.05 -5.91
N GLU A 67 -15.24 15.10 -6.68
CA GLU A 67 -16.22 16.17 -6.96
C GLU A 67 -17.21 15.80 -8.06
N ASN A 68 -16.81 14.99 -9.04
CA ASN A 68 -17.60 14.75 -10.25
C ASN A 68 -18.07 13.30 -10.42
N PHE A 69 -17.45 12.33 -9.75
CA PHE A 69 -17.78 10.91 -9.90
C PHE A 69 -18.09 10.22 -8.57
N LEU A 70 -17.19 10.31 -7.59
CA LEU A 70 -17.39 9.76 -6.25
C LEU A 70 -17.97 10.82 -5.29
N THR A 71 -19.06 11.48 -5.71
CA THR A 71 -19.60 12.70 -5.09
C THR A 71 -20.00 12.57 -3.64
N ASP A 72 -20.40 11.37 -3.21
CA ASP A 72 -20.77 11.08 -1.82
C ASP A 72 -19.54 10.93 -0.89
N GLY A 73 -18.33 11.07 -1.44
CA GLY A 73 -17.08 11.08 -0.70
C GLY A 73 -16.47 9.70 -0.42
N PRO A 74 -15.35 9.66 0.33
CA PRO A 74 -14.71 8.42 0.77
C PRO A 74 -15.64 7.56 1.63
N CYS A 75 -15.51 6.24 1.53
CA CYS A 75 -16.32 5.28 2.29
C CYS A 75 -17.85 5.32 2.02
N SER A 76 -18.32 6.08 1.03
CA SER A 76 -19.72 6.07 0.57
C SER A 76 -20.12 4.77 -0.14
N HIS A 77 -21.40 4.61 -0.50
CA HIS A 77 -21.87 3.40 -1.18
C HIS A 77 -21.12 3.12 -2.49
N LEU A 78 -20.96 4.14 -3.35
CA LEU A 78 -20.27 3.98 -4.63
C LEU A 78 -18.76 3.75 -4.42
N SER A 79 -18.12 4.50 -3.51
CA SER A 79 -16.71 4.32 -3.16
C SER A 79 -16.45 2.92 -2.60
N HIS A 80 -17.33 2.40 -1.73
CA HIS A 80 -17.22 1.06 -1.18
C HIS A 80 -17.36 -0.01 -2.25
N LYS A 81 -18.31 0.16 -3.18
CA LYS A 81 -18.51 -0.77 -4.29
C LYS A 81 -17.28 -0.87 -5.22
N LEU A 82 -16.58 0.24 -5.45
CA LEU A 82 -15.50 0.31 -6.45
C LEU A 82 -14.10 0.13 -5.85
N LEU A 83 -13.85 0.65 -4.65
CA LEU A 83 -12.50 0.79 -4.09
C LEU A 83 -12.26 -0.09 -2.86
N HIS A 84 -13.31 -0.70 -2.31
CA HIS A 84 -13.21 -1.61 -1.17
C HIS A 84 -13.41 -3.05 -1.63
N THR A 85 -12.93 -4.00 -0.83
CA THR A 85 -13.07 -5.43 -1.10
C THR A 85 -13.34 -6.19 0.19
N SER A 86 -13.63 -7.48 0.07
CA SER A 86 -13.88 -8.38 1.19
C SER A 86 -13.01 -9.63 1.10
N TYR A 87 -12.74 -10.25 2.24
CA TYR A 87 -11.94 -11.47 2.33
C TYR A 87 -12.84 -12.65 2.67
N VAL A 88 -12.62 -13.77 1.98
CA VAL A 88 -13.30 -15.04 2.28
C VAL A 88 -12.36 -15.90 3.13
N LYS A 89 -12.88 -16.44 4.23
CA LYS A 89 -12.14 -17.39 5.07
C LYS A 89 -11.77 -18.63 4.25
N ARG A 90 -10.47 -18.84 4.03
CA ARG A 90 -9.95 -20.04 3.39
C ARG A 90 -9.45 -21.03 4.44
N GLY A 91 -9.51 -22.32 4.11
CA GLY A 91 -8.93 -23.38 4.93
C GLY A 91 -7.40 -23.34 4.94
N LYS A 92 -6.76 -24.30 5.65
CA LYS A 92 -5.29 -24.43 5.66
C LYS A 92 -4.70 -24.78 4.30
N TYR A 93 -5.48 -25.42 3.43
CA TYR A 93 -5.06 -25.83 2.10
C TYR A 93 -5.83 -25.01 1.08
N ILE A 94 -5.12 -24.49 0.09
CA ILE A 94 -5.71 -23.92 -1.11
C ILE A 94 -6.09 -25.12 -1.96
N ALA A 95 -7.39 -25.43 -2.05
CA ALA A 95 -7.91 -26.31 -3.09
C ALA A 95 -7.91 -25.57 -4.43
#